data_AF-A0AAV2SG43-F1
#
_entry.id   AF-A0AAV2SG43-F1
#
_cell.length_a   1.000
_cell.length_b   1.000
_cell.length_c   1.000
_cell.angle_alpha   90.00
_cell.angle_beta   90.00
_cell.angle_gamma   90.00
#
_symmetry.space_group_name_H-M   'P 1'
#
loop_
_entity.id
_entity.type
_entity.pdbx_description
1 polymer ?
#
loop_
_entity_poly.entity_id
_entity_poly.type
_entity_poly.pdbx_seq_one_letter_code
_entity_poly.pdbx_strand_id
1 'polypeptide(L)'
;TPILLHGAGGCGKTSLLSMCAAKSLEWLAHVKPILCIRFVGTSPESTALTPLLTSICHQISYNYMLPFEDIPHDLVPLTAHLKELLNNVTPQMPLLFFLDSVDQ
;
A
#
# COMPACT_ATOMS: atom_id res chain seq x y z
N THR A 1 -7.44 4.23 10.58
CA THR A 1 -7.59 3.02 11.43
C THR A 1 -7.39 1.79 10.55
N PRO A 2 -6.60 0.79 10.95
CA PRO A 2 -6.41 -0.44 10.17
C PRO A 2 -7.62 -1.37 10.30
N ILE A 3 -7.88 -2.18 9.27
CA ILE A 3 -8.90 -3.24 9.26
C ILE A 3 -8.18 -4.56 8.98
N LEU A 4 -8.41 -5.58 9.81
CA LEU A 4 -7.79 -6.90 9.68
C LEU A 4 -8.82 -7.93 9.20
N LEU A 5 -8.48 -8.67 8.13
CA LEU A 5 -9.27 -9.79 7.62
C LEU A 5 -8.54 -11.11 7.95
N HIS A 6 -9.11 -11.92 8.84
CA HIS A 6 -8.52 -13.19 9.28
C HIS A 6 -9.44 -14.39 8.99
N GLY A 7 -8.86 -15.58 8.84
CA GLY A 7 -9.59 -16.81 8.51
C GLY A 7 -8.66 -17.90 7.99
N ALA A 8 -9.15 -19.14 7.95
CA ALA A 8 -8.38 -20.31 7.51
C ALA A 8 -7.77 -20.15 6.10
N GLY A 9 -6.72 -20.92 5.79
CA GLY A 9 -6.18 -21.01 4.44
C GLY A 9 -7.28 -21.39 3.44
N GLY A 10 -7.33 -20.72 2.29
CA GLY A 10 -8.33 -21.00 1.25
C GLY A 10 -9.75 -20.47 1.50
N CYS A 11 -10.03 -19.76 2.60
CA CYS A 11 -11.37 -19.23 2.87
C CYS A 11 -11.76 -17.98 2.04
N GLY A 12 -10.97 -17.62 1.03
CA GLY A 12 -11.28 -16.52 0.10
C GLY A 12 -10.83 -15.12 0.52
N LYS A 13 -9.91 -14.98 1.50
CA LYS A 13 -9.44 -13.68 2.01
C LYS A 13 -8.88 -12.78 0.90
N THR A 14 -7.95 -13.31 0.11
CA THR A 14 -7.32 -12.59 -1.02
C THR A 14 -8.36 -12.13 -2.05
N SER A 15 -9.35 -12.98 -2.34
CA SER A 15 -10.45 -12.64 -3.25
C SER A 15 -11.34 -11.54 -2.68
N LEU A 16 -11.66 -11.58 -1.39
CA LEU A 16 -12.44 -10.56 -0.71
C LEU A 16 -11.68 -9.22 -0.65
N LEU A 17 -10.40 -9.23 -0.29
CA LEU A 17 -9.55 -8.04 -0.29
C LEU A 17 -9.46 -7.41 -1.68
N SER A 18 -9.28 -8.24 -2.71
CA SER A 18 -9.23 -7.80 -4.11
C SER A 18 -10.57 -7.18 -4.56
N MET A 19 -11.69 -7.76 -4.13
CA MET A 19 -13.02 -7.20 -4.40
C MET A 19 -13.22 -5.84 -3.71
N CYS A 20 -12.78 -5.71 -2.45
CA CYS A 20 -12.81 -4.43 -1.74
C CYS A 20 -11.98 -3.36 -2.46
N ALA A 21 -10.78 -3.71 -2.92
CA ALA A 21 -9.94 -2.80 -3.69
C ALA A 21 -10.63 -2.37 -5.00
N ALA A 22 -11.22 -3.32 -5.75
CA ALA A 22 -11.94 -3.03 -6.98
C ALA A 22 -13.17 -2.14 -6.76
N LYS A 23 -13.91 -2.35 -5.68
CA LYS A 23 -15.10 -1.57 -5.31
C LYS A 23 -14.79 -0.21 -4.68
N SER A 24 -13.59 -0.03 -4.15
CA SER A 24 -13.22 1.22 -3.46
C SER A 24 -13.32 2.47 -4.35
N LEU A 25 -13.05 2.34 -5.65
CA LEU A 25 -13.20 3.44 -6.61
C LEU A 25 -14.66 3.89 -6.75
N GLU A 26 -15.60 2.93 -6.74
CA GLU A 26 -17.04 3.19 -6.80
C GLU A 26 -17.52 3.84 -5.48
N TRP A 27 -17.09 3.32 -4.33
CA TRP A 27 -17.45 3.85 -3.01
C TRP A 27 -16.92 5.27 -2.77
N LEU A 28 -15.79 5.60 -3.38
CA LEU A 28 -15.11 6.89 -3.24
C LEU A 28 -15.22 7.75 -4.51
N ALA A 29 -16.28 7.57 -5.31
CA ALA A 29 -16.46 8.27 -6.59
C ALA A 29 -16.48 9.82 -6.50
N HIS A 30 -16.65 10.38 -5.31
CA HIS A 30 -16.63 11.82 -5.04
C HIS A 30 -15.22 12.39 -4.80
N VAL A 31 -14.20 11.53 -4.71
CA VAL A 31 -12.79 11.88 -4.53
C VAL A 31 -11.93 11.07 -5.50
N LYS A 32 -10.61 11.30 -5.52
CA LYS A 32 -9.66 10.57 -6.37
C LYS A 32 -8.78 9.67 -5.50
N PRO A 33 -9.27 8.48 -5.07
CA PRO A 33 -8.47 7.59 -4.23
C PRO A 33 -7.23 7.08 -4.97
N ILE A 34 -6.13 6.95 -4.23
CA ILE A 34 -4.92 6.26 -4.67
C ILE A 34 -4.90 4.88 -4.01
N LEU A 35 -4.84 3.82 -4.81
CA LEU A 35 -4.83 2.45 -4.31
C LEU A 35 -3.41 1.88 -4.30
N CYS A 36 -2.92 1.48 -3.13
CA CYS A 36 -1.67 0.77 -2.96
C CYS A 36 -1.97 -0.67 -2.55
N ILE A 37 -1.95 -1.58 -3.52
CA ILE A 37 -2.27 -3.02 -3.33
C ILE A 37 -0.95 -3.80 -3.35
N ARG A 38 -0.73 -4.66 -2.35
CA ARG A 38 0.45 -5.53 -2.25
C ARG A 38 0.04 -6.93 -1.81
N PHE A 39 0.49 -7.95 -2.56
CA PHE A 39 0.36 -9.36 -2.19
C PHE A 39 1.71 -9.84 -1.63
N VAL A 40 1.85 -9.76 -0.31
CA VAL A 40 3.10 -10.08 0.40
C VAL A 40 3.36 -11.59 0.32
N GLY A 41 4.62 -12.01 0.17
CA GLY A 41 5.00 -13.43 0.17
C GLY A 41 4.67 -14.22 -1.12
N THR A 42 4.28 -13.55 -2.21
CA THR A 42 4.00 -14.20 -3.51
C THR A 42 5.23 -14.31 -4.43
N SER A 43 6.30 -13.59 -4.12
CA SER A 43 7.64 -13.66 -4.73
C SER A 43 8.74 -13.35 -3.70
N PRO A 44 10.01 -13.77 -3.90
CA PRO A 44 11.12 -13.48 -2.97
C PRO A 44 11.30 -11.98 -2.69
N GLU A 45 11.06 -11.13 -3.69
CA GLU A 45 11.12 -9.67 -3.56
C GLU A 45 9.96 -9.08 -2.75
N SER A 46 8.81 -9.76 -2.71
CA SER A 46 7.66 -9.40 -1.88
C SER A 46 7.78 -9.88 -0.42
N THR A 47 8.81 -10.65 -0.09
CA THR A 47 9.11 -11.15 1.27
C THR A 47 10.10 -10.22 1.99
N ALA A 48 10.97 -9.53 1.25
CA ALA A 48 11.91 -8.59 1.83
C ALA A 48 11.23 -7.23 2.07
N LEU A 49 11.25 -6.78 3.33
CA LEU A 49 10.57 -5.56 3.78
C LEU A 49 11.09 -4.30 3.04
N THR A 50 12.40 -4.22 2.79
CA THR A 50 13.03 -3.09 2.10
C THR A 50 12.49 -2.88 0.69
N PRO A 51 12.57 -3.83 -0.26
CA PRO A 51 12.05 -3.63 -1.62
C PRO A 51 10.53 -3.39 -1.64
N LEU A 52 9.77 -4.03 -0.74
CA LEU A 52 8.35 -3.74 -0.58
C LEU A 52 8.11 -2.27 -0.23
N LEU A 53 8.76 -1.76 0.83
CA LEU A 53 8.63 -0.37 1.25
C LEU A 53 9.15 0.61 0.20
N THR A 54 10.26 0.30 -0.48
CA THR A 54 10.80 1.12 -1.57
C THR A 54 9.79 1.23 -2.71
N SER A 55 9.13 0.13 -3.09
CA SER A 55 8.06 0.16 -4.11
C SER A 55 6.88 1.02 -3.70
N ILE A 56 6.53 1.04 -2.40
CA ILE A 56 5.44 1.84 -1.86
C ILE A 56 5.81 3.32 -1.91
N CYS A 57 7.02 3.69 -1.47
CA CYS A 57 7.51 5.06 -1.54
C CYS A 57 7.50 5.59 -2.98
N HIS A 58 8.04 4.82 -3.94
CA HIS A 58 7.97 5.17 -5.36
C HIS A 58 6.53 5.38 -5.85
N GLN A 59 5.61 4.48 -5.50
CA GLN A 59 4.23 4.62 -5.93
C GLN A 59 3.56 5.87 -5.35
N ILE A 60 3.81 6.20 -4.07
CA ILE A 60 3.27 7.42 -3.47
C ILE A 60 3.89 8.64 -4.15
N SER A 61 5.21 8.71 -4.31
CA SER A 61 5.85 9.83 -4.98
C SER A 61 5.29 10.06 -6.39
N TYR A 62 5.08 8.98 -7.16
CA TYR A 62 4.47 9.08 -8.48
C TYR A 62 3.04 9.66 -8.45
N ASN A 63 2.17 9.15 -7.56
CA ASN A 63 0.76 9.55 -7.52
C ASN A 63 0.54 10.96 -6.97
N TYR A 64 1.43 11.43 -6.10
CA TYR A 64 1.39 12.77 -5.51
C TYR A 64 2.34 13.76 -6.17
N MET A 65 2.99 13.39 -7.29
CA MET A 65 3.93 14.22 -8.05
C MET A 65 5.10 14.75 -7.19
N LEU A 66 5.65 13.89 -6.34
CA LEU A 66 6.79 14.19 -5.47
C LEU A 66 8.10 13.72 -6.12
N PRO A 67 9.25 14.29 -5.73
CA PRO A 67 10.56 13.85 -6.21
C PRO A 67 10.87 12.38 -5.89
N PHE A 68 11.70 11.77 -6.72
CA PHE A 68 12.16 10.37 -6.56
C PHE A 68 13.62 10.27 -6.11
N GLU A 69 14.37 11.36 -6.14
CA GLU A 69 15.84 11.38 -6.04
C GLU A 69 16.35 11.01 -4.63
N ASP A 70 15.51 11.15 -3.61
CA ASP A 70 15.90 11.00 -2.20
C ASP A 70 15.29 9.76 -1.51
N ILE A 71 14.79 8.77 -2.26
CA ILE A 71 14.20 7.57 -1.65
C ILE A 71 15.31 6.68 -1.06
N PRO A 72 15.35 6.46 0.27
CA PRO A 72 16.45 5.73 0.91
C PRO A 72 16.45 4.23 0.58
N HIS A 73 17.63 3.60 0.65
CA HIS A 73 17.79 2.16 0.45
C HIS A 73 17.79 1.34 1.74
N ASP A 74 18.06 1.98 2.89
CA ASP A 74 18.06 1.31 4.19
C ASP A 74 16.70 1.38 4.88
N LEU A 75 16.34 0.31 5.60
CA LEU A 75 15.00 0.15 6.19
C LEU A 75 14.59 1.29 7.12
N VAL A 76 15.50 1.74 7.99
CA VAL A 76 15.23 2.80 8.99
C VAL A 76 14.91 4.13 8.32
N PRO A 77 15.79 4.71 7.46
CA PRO A 77 15.47 5.95 6.77
C PRO A 77 14.30 5.80 5.78
N LEU A 78 14.12 4.63 5.17
CA LEU A 78 12.98 4.37 4.28
C LEU A 78 11.64 4.42 5.03
N THR A 79 11.59 3.91 6.26
CA THR A 79 10.41 3.99 7.13
C THR A 79 10.12 5.44 7.54
N ALA A 80 11.16 6.23 7.80
CA ALA A 80 11.01 7.66 8.09
C ALA A 80 10.47 8.41 6.86
N HIS A 81 11.04 8.15 5.69
CA HIS A 81 10.62 8.74 4.42
C HIS A 81 9.17 8.40 4.08
N LEU A 82 8.73 7.14 4.28
CA LEU A 82 7.33 6.76 4.09
C LEU A 82 6.39 7.62 4.96
N LYS A 83 6.76 7.87 6.23
CA LYS A 83 5.96 8.74 7.10
C LYS A 83 5.88 10.18 6.58
N GLU A 84 6.95 10.70 6.01
CA GLU A 84 6.95 12.02 5.38
C GLU A 84 6.05 12.07 4.15
N LEU A 85 6.11 11.05 3.29
CA LEU A 85 5.26 10.94 2.11
C LEU A 85 3.77 10.93 2.49
N LEU A 86 3.40 10.26 3.59
CA LEU A 86 2.02 10.19 4.09
C LEU A 86 1.44 11.57 4.48
N ASN A 87 2.27 12.57 4.76
CA ASN A 87 1.80 13.93 5.04
C ASN A 87 1.19 14.63 3.80
N ASN A 88 1.43 14.10 2.60
CA ASN A 88 0.88 14.64 1.34
C ASN A 88 -0.51 14.08 1.01
N VAL A 89 -1.02 13.13 1.80
CA VAL A 89 -2.35 12.56 1.61
C VAL A 89 -3.41 13.59 1.97
N THR A 90 -4.38 13.78 1.08
CA THR A 90 -5.46 14.77 1.26
C THR A 90 -6.82 14.08 1.27
N PRO A 91 -7.87 14.71 1.82
CA PRO A 91 -9.23 14.17 1.73
C PRO A 91 -9.73 14.00 0.30
N GLN A 92 -9.26 14.83 -0.64
CA GLN A 92 -9.62 14.76 -2.07
C GLN A 92 -8.82 13.69 -2.84
N MET A 93 -7.65 13.33 -2.33
CA MET A 93 -6.82 12.24 -2.86
C MET A 93 -6.38 11.30 -1.74
N PRO A 94 -7.32 10.53 -1.14
CA PRO A 94 -7.01 9.66 -0.03
C PRO A 94 -6.18 8.46 -0.50
N LEU A 95 -5.26 8.00 0.35
CA LEU A 95 -4.45 6.81 0.08
C LEU A 95 -5.06 5.59 0.79
N LEU A 96 -5.34 4.52 0.04
CA LEU A 96 -5.85 3.26 0.56
C LEU A 96 -4.80 2.17 0.37
N PHE A 97 -4.43 1.53 1.48
CA PHE A 97 -3.55 0.37 1.47
C PHE A 97 -4.35 -0.92 1.56
N PHE A 98 -4.07 -1.85 0.64
CA PHE A 98 -4.56 -3.23 0.67
C PHE A 98 -3.34 -4.14 0.72
N LEU A 99 -3.12 -4.75 1.89
CA LEU A 99 -2.02 -5.68 2.10
C LEU A 99 -2.59 -7.07 2.31
N ASP A 100 -2.23 -8.01 1.43
CA ASP A 100 -2.56 -9.43 1.58
C ASP A 100 -1.36 -10.18 2.14
N SER A 101 -1.61 -11.19 2.97
CA SER A 101 -0.60 -12.16 3.46
C SER A 101 0.57 -11.56 4.28
N VAL A 102 0.27 -10.56 5.13
CA VAL A 102 1.26 -9.88 6.02
C VAL A 102 1.76 -10.77 7.18
N ASP A 103 1.06 -11.87 7.49
CA ASP A 103 1.32 -12.76 8.64
C ASP A 103 2.14 -14.02 8.32
N GLN A 104 2.76 -14.12 7.13
CA GLN A 104 3.61 -15.28 6.78
C GLN A 104 5.10 -15.03 6.97
#